data_AF-A0A8W8MDH3-F1
#
_entry.id   AF-A0A8W8MDH3-F1
#
_cell.length_a   1.000
_cell.length_b   1.000
_cell.length_c   1.000
_cell.angle_alpha   90.00
_cell.angle_beta   90.00
_cell.angle_gamma   90.00
#
_symmetry.space_group_name_H-M   'P 1'
#
loop_
_entity.id
_entity.type
_entity.pdbx_description
1 polymer ?
#
loop_
_entity_poly.entity_id
_entity_poly.type
_entity_poly.pdbx_seq_one_letter_code
_entity_poly.pdbx_strand_id
1 'polypeptide(L)'
;MDHRYTVCVILCLFTTAVAFSETDNAQWRTHMEERMEEMLQMIQRQNEVIEKQTNTIEKQSGEIELLRHRVKTLEGRTDNSETSNEKSTDLSTGNATAATSIERELHSEVSKTPFILRRLAPDDAPYPVAFYAYISHNFGGVGTHQVFLYDTIVTNQGNGYSKHTGAFTAPSPGVYAFCYTAFASGEHVAGETGQYGEVGVQLLHNGAYKGSIYIDTESNYEEDMSTGFAILMLQAGDVVLTMSVDAGQGSFQSNYYGRWSFSGFQIS
;
A
#
# COMPACT_ATOMS: atom_id res chain seq x y z
N MET A 1 30.26 -21.37 -62.28
CA MET A 1 30.33 -20.19 -61.40
C MET A 1 29.54 -20.50 -60.13
N ASP A 2 30.02 -19.99 -58.99
CA ASP A 2 29.27 -19.80 -57.73
C ASP A 2 29.01 -20.95 -56.75
N HIS A 3 30.08 -21.53 -56.18
CA HIS A 3 30.02 -22.15 -54.85
C HIS A 3 31.06 -21.64 -53.85
N ARG A 4 31.82 -20.58 -54.18
CA ARG A 4 32.83 -19.99 -53.28
C ARG A 4 32.36 -18.73 -52.54
N TYR A 5 31.26 -18.10 -52.95
CA TYR A 5 30.75 -16.86 -52.33
C TYR A 5 29.69 -17.10 -51.24
N THR A 6 28.95 -18.22 -51.29
CA THR A 6 27.85 -18.50 -50.34
C THR A 6 28.34 -18.80 -48.92
N VAL A 7 29.49 -19.46 -48.77
CA VAL A 7 30.09 -19.75 -47.45
C VAL A 7 30.65 -18.49 -46.79
N CYS A 8 31.18 -17.56 -47.58
CA CYS A 8 31.77 -16.32 -47.09
C CYS A 8 30.70 -15.32 -46.60
N VAL A 9 29.57 -15.20 -47.32
CA VAL A 9 28.45 -14.33 -46.90
C VAL A 9 27.79 -14.84 -45.63
N ILE A 10 27.63 -16.17 -45.48
CA ILE A 10 27.04 -16.76 -44.26
C ILE A 10 27.98 -16.54 -43.05
N LEU A 11 29.29 -16.79 -43.19
CA LEU A 11 30.26 -16.51 -42.13
C LEU A 11 30.30 -15.02 -41.75
N CYS A 12 30.24 -14.10 -42.73
CA CYS A 12 30.17 -12.67 -42.46
C CYS A 12 28.89 -12.28 -41.70
N LEU A 13 27.72 -12.81 -42.10
CA LEU A 13 26.45 -12.53 -41.42
C LEU A 13 26.41 -13.08 -39.99
N PHE A 14 27.00 -14.26 -39.75
CA PHE A 14 27.15 -14.79 -38.39
C PHE A 14 28.11 -13.95 -37.55
N THR A 15 29.25 -13.51 -38.10
CA THR A 15 30.16 -12.61 -37.34
C THR A 15 29.53 -11.27 -37.02
N THR A 16 28.72 -10.69 -37.91
CA THR A 16 28.01 -9.45 -37.62
C THR A 16 26.90 -9.66 -36.59
N ALA A 17 26.13 -10.74 -36.67
CA ALA A 17 25.06 -11.02 -35.71
C ALA A 17 25.60 -11.29 -34.29
N VAL A 18 26.71 -12.02 -34.17
CA VAL A 18 27.40 -12.25 -32.89
C VAL A 18 27.95 -10.94 -32.34
N ALA A 19 28.60 -10.12 -33.18
CA ALA A 19 29.12 -8.81 -32.78
C ALA A 19 28.02 -7.83 -32.35
N PHE A 20 26.88 -7.78 -33.05
CA PHE A 20 25.72 -6.98 -32.65
C PHE A 20 25.12 -7.45 -31.32
N SER A 21 25.05 -8.78 -31.09
CA SER A 21 24.58 -9.32 -29.82
C SER A 21 25.53 -9.02 -28.65
N GLU A 22 26.85 -8.99 -28.90
CA GLU A 22 27.85 -8.64 -27.89
C GLU A 22 27.83 -7.13 -27.56
N THR A 23 27.57 -6.26 -28.55
CA THR A 23 27.45 -4.81 -28.33
C THR A 23 26.19 -4.43 -27.58
N ASP A 24 25.04 -5.03 -27.91
CA ASP A 24 23.80 -4.85 -27.13
C ASP A 24 23.98 -5.41 -25.71
N ASN A 25 24.76 -6.49 -25.57
CA ASN A 25 25.09 -7.07 -24.27
C ASN A 25 25.95 -6.13 -23.40
N ALA A 26 26.95 -5.49 -24.01
CA ALA A 26 27.80 -4.52 -23.34
C ALA A 26 27.03 -3.27 -22.91
N GLN A 27 26.16 -2.74 -23.78
CA GLN A 27 25.38 -1.53 -23.47
C GLN A 27 24.43 -1.73 -22.28
N TRP A 28 23.71 -2.87 -22.22
CA TRP A 28 22.83 -3.11 -21.08
C TRP A 28 23.63 -3.29 -19.79
N ARG A 29 24.81 -3.92 -19.85
CA ARG A 29 25.66 -4.11 -18.67
C ARG A 29 26.15 -2.78 -18.12
N THR A 30 26.68 -1.92 -18.97
CA THR A 30 27.10 -0.57 -18.57
C THR A 30 25.93 0.23 -18.02
N HIS A 31 24.76 0.18 -18.67
CA HIS A 31 23.58 0.88 -18.15
C HIS A 31 23.14 0.35 -16.78
N MET A 32 23.18 -0.97 -16.56
CA MET A 32 22.85 -1.55 -15.26
C MET A 32 23.88 -1.19 -14.19
N GLU A 33 25.16 -1.12 -14.54
CA GLU A 33 26.23 -0.68 -13.63
C GLU A 33 26.03 0.78 -13.20
N GLU A 34 25.72 1.69 -14.14
CA GLU A 34 25.40 3.09 -13.83
C GLU A 34 24.19 3.23 -12.89
N ARG A 35 23.10 2.50 -13.17
CA ARG A 35 21.91 2.50 -12.30
C ARG A 35 22.20 1.88 -10.92
N MET A 36 23.10 0.91 -10.84
CA MET A 36 23.53 0.32 -9.58
C MET A 36 24.37 1.30 -8.77
N GLU A 37 25.25 2.09 -9.40
CA GLU A 37 25.98 3.17 -8.74
C GLU A 37 25.05 4.27 -8.23
N GLU A 38 24.05 4.69 -9.02
CA GLU A 38 23.03 5.64 -8.56
C GLU A 38 22.26 5.11 -7.35
N MET A 39 21.88 3.82 -7.38
CA MET A 39 21.20 3.17 -6.26
C MET A 39 22.10 3.11 -5.02
N LEU A 40 23.39 2.81 -5.16
CA LEU A 40 24.35 2.81 -4.06
C LEU A 40 24.51 4.21 -3.45
N GLN A 41 24.58 5.25 -4.27
CA GLN A 41 24.61 6.64 -3.79
C GLN A 41 23.32 7.02 -3.06
N MET A 42 22.17 6.58 -3.56
CA MET A 42 20.89 6.80 -2.88
C MET A 42 20.85 6.11 -1.51
N ILE A 43 21.33 4.86 -1.43
CA ILE A 43 21.41 4.10 -0.17
C ILE A 43 22.35 4.81 0.82
N GLN A 44 23.50 5.28 0.37
CA GLN A 44 24.43 6.03 1.22
C GLN A 44 23.80 7.33 1.74
N ARG A 45 23.14 8.09 0.86
CA ARG A 45 22.43 9.32 1.27
C ARG A 45 21.30 9.03 2.26
N GLN A 46 20.58 7.92 2.09
CA GLN A 46 19.55 7.49 3.04
C GLN A 46 20.17 7.15 4.41
N ASN A 47 21.30 6.44 4.44
CA ASN A 47 22.00 6.12 5.69
C ASN A 47 22.44 7.38 6.45
N GLU A 48 22.95 8.40 5.75
CA GLU A 48 23.31 9.69 6.37
C GLU A 48 22.09 10.41 6.97
N VAL A 49 20.95 10.40 6.26
CA VAL A 49 19.70 10.99 6.75
C VAL A 49 19.21 10.23 7.99
N ILE A 50 19.25 8.90 7.96
CA ILE A 50 18.85 8.05 9.09
C ILE A 50 19.72 8.34 10.30
N GLU A 51 21.05 8.40 10.15
CA GLU A 51 21.97 8.70 11.25
C GLU A 51 21.67 10.07 11.87
N LYS A 52 21.42 11.09 11.04
CA LYS A 52 21.05 12.43 11.50
C LYS A 52 19.70 12.43 12.24
N GLN A 53 18.73 11.66 11.76
CA GLN A 53 17.44 11.50 12.42
C GLN A 53 17.60 10.80 13.77
N THR A 54 18.37 9.71 13.84
CA THR A 54 18.67 8.99 15.08
C THR A 54 19.26 9.92 16.14
N ASN A 55 20.29 10.70 15.78
CA ASN A 55 20.89 11.68 16.69
C ASN A 55 19.89 12.75 17.18
N THR A 56 18.96 13.16 16.30
CA THR A 56 17.92 14.14 16.66
C THR A 56 16.90 13.53 17.62
N ILE A 57 16.48 12.28 17.39
CA ILE A 57 15.56 11.55 18.25
C ILE A 57 16.18 11.33 19.63
N GLU A 58 17.45 10.93 19.70
CA GLU A 58 18.16 10.75 20.98
C GLU A 58 18.22 12.06 21.78
N LYS A 59 18.54 13.17 21.12
CA LYS A 59 18.54 14.50 21.78
C LYS A 59 17.14 14.86 22.29
N GLN A 60 16.11 14.68 21.48
CA GLN A 60 14.73 14.95 21.87
C GLN A 60 14.29 14.06 23.04
N SER A 61 14.70 12.78 23.05
CA SER A 61 14.41 11.86 24.15
C SER A 61 15.00 12.36 25.46
N GLY A 62 16.24 12.86 25.46
CA GLY A 62 16.86 13.47 26.64
C GLY A 62 16.14 14.74 27.13
N GLU A 63 15.69 15.60 26.21
CA GLU A 63 14.90 16.79 26.55
C GLU A 63 13.54 16.41 27.16
N ILE A 64 12.87 15.39 26.62
CA ILE A 64 11.60 14.87 27.14
C ILE A 64 11.80 14.30 28.56
N GLU A 65 12.88 13.58 28.80
CA GLU A 65 13.18 13.03 30.13
C GLU A 65 13.41 14.14 31.16
N LEU A 66 14.15 15.19 30.79
CA LEU A 66 14.36 16.36 31.64
C LEU A 66 13.05 17.09 31.96
N LEU A 67 12.19 17.26 30.95
CA LEU A 67 10.87 17.87 31.13
C LEU A 67 9.98 17.04 32.05
N ARG A 68 9.97 15.70 31.91
CA ARG A 68 9.25 14.79 32.80
C ARG A 68 9.73 14.92 34.25
N HIS A 69 11.04 14.98 34.48
CA HIS A 69 11.58 15.18 35.83
C HIS A 69 11.15 16.52 36.44
N ARG A 70 11.15 17.58 35.63
CA ARG A 70 10.74 18.92 36.08
C ARG A 70 9.24 19.00 36.38
N VAL A 71 8.38 18.38 35.57
CA VAL A 71 6.93 18.26 35.85
C VAL A 71 6.71 17.55 37.17
N LYS A 72 7.34 16.39 37.39
CA LYS A 72 7.25 15.64 38.65
C LYS A 72 7.68 16.46 39.87
N THR A 73 8.73 17.27 39.73
CA THR A 73 9.21 18.15 40.81
C THR A 73 8.22 19.28 41.11
N LEU A 74 7.56 19.82 40.09
CA LEU A 74 6.56 20.87 40.24
C LEU A 74 5.26 20.32 40.84
N GLU A 75 4.79 19.15 40.40
CA GLU A 75 3.63 18.46 40.98
C GLU A 75 3.83 18.21 42.48
N GLY A 76 4.98 17.66 42.89
CA GLY A 76 5.28 17.47 44.32
C GLY A 76 5.41 18.78 45.14
N ARG A 77 5.66 19.93 44.50
CA ARG A 77 5.63 21.25 45.19
C ARG A 77 4.20 21.78 45.31
N THR A 78 3.33 21.50 44.34
CA THR A 78 1.91 21.86 44.39
C THR A 78 1.20 21.08 45.49
N ASP A 79 1.44 19.77 45.60
CA ASP A 79 0.85 18.92 46.66
C ASP A 79 1.22 19.42 48.07
N ASN A 80 2.48 19.83 48.27
CA ASN A 80 2.95 20.40 49.54
C ASN A 80 2.38 21.81 49.82
N SER A 81 2.01 22.56 48.78
CA SER A 81 1.39 23.88 48.92
C SER A 81 -0.10 23.78 49.24
N GLU A 82 -0.78 22.70 48.82
CA GLU A 82 -2.16 22.39 49.23
C GLU A 82 -2.21 21.90 50.69
N THR A 83 -1.24 21.10 51.15
CA THR A 83 -1.17 20.69 52.57
C THR A 83 -0.87 21.86 53.53
N SER A 84 -0.32 22.96 53.03
CA SER A 84 0.01 24.15 53.82
C SER A 84 -1.13 25.17 53.92
N ASN A 85 -2.19 25.04 53.10
CA ASN A 85 -3.33 25.97 53.05
C ASN A 85 -4.60 25.46 53.77
N GLU A 86 -4.63 24.23 54.28
CA GLU A 86 -5.77 23.70 55.07
C GLU A 86 -5.78 24.14 56.55
N LYS A 87 -4.81 24.96 56.99
CA LYS A 87 -4.75 25.44 58.37
C LYS A 87 -4.76 26.96 58.46
N SER A 88 -5.88 27.59 58.06
CA SER A 88 -6.46 28.81 58.65
C SER A 88 -7.60 29.37 57.78
N THR A 89 -8.86 29.09 58.12
CA THR A 89 -9.88 30.03 58.65
C THR A 89 -11.31 29.54 58.40
N ASP A 90 -12.00 29.30 59.52
CA ASP A 90 -13.44 29.11 59.67
C ASP A 90 -14.10 30.48 59.86
N LEU A 91 -15.16 30.81 59.10
CA LEU A 91 -16.36 31.52 59.57
C LEU A 91 -17.43 31.68 58.46
N SER A 92 -18.52 30.96 58.69
CA SER A 92 -19.84 30.89 58.06
C SER A 92 -20.49 32.20 57.54
N THR A 93 -21.21 32.11 56.41
CA THR A 93 -22.70 32.12 56.27
C THR A 93 -23.15 32.88 55.01
N GLY A 94 -24.02 32.30 54.18
CA GLY A 94 -25.04 33.08 53.46
C GLY A 94 -25.34 32.73 52.00
N ASN A 95 -26.23 31.75 51.82
CA ASN A 95 -27.36 31.71 50.88
C ASN A 95 -27.11 31.74 49.36
N ALA A 96 -27.44 30.63 48.68
CA ALA A 96 -27.97 30.67 47.31
C ALA A 96 -29.05 29.60 47.14
N THR A 97 -30.27 30.09 46.92
CA THR A 97 -31.53 29.39 46.68
C THR A 97 -31.66 28.91 45.24
N ALA A 98 -32.65 28.02 45.06
CA ALA A 98 -33.35 27.69 43.82
C ALA A 98 -32.77 26.57 42.93
N ALA A 99 -33.06 25.34 43.35
CA ALA A 99 -33.25 24.21 42.44
C ALA A 99 -34.66 24.26 41.84
N THR A 100 -34.82 24.20 40.51
CA THR A 100 -35.94 23.49 39.87
C THR A 100 -35.75 23.31 38.36
N SER A 101 -36.13 22.12 37.88
CA SER A 101 -36.67 21.81 36.54
C SER A 101 -35.69 21.62 35.38
N ILE A 102 -35.31 20.35 35.15
CA ILE A 102 -34.83 19.84 33.87
C ILE A 102 -36.03 19.21 33.16
N GLU A 103 -36.63 19.94 32.21
CA GLU A 103 -37.60 19.39 31.26
C GLU A 103 -36.88 18.90 29.99
N ARG A 104 -37.30 17.70 29.58
CA ARG A 104 -36.93 17.02 28.34
C ARG A 104 -37.57 17.72 27.13
N GLU A 105 -36.73 17.96 26.13
CA GLU A 105 -36.94 17.52 24.73
C GLU A 105 -37.88 18.35 23.85
N LEU A 106 -37.30 19.17 22.95
CA LEU A 106 -37.75 19.20 21.55
C LEU A 106 -36.67 19.69 20.57
N HIS A 107 -36.60 18.98 19.46
CA HIS A 107 -35.66 19.11 18.35
C HIS A 107 -35.58 20.50 17.68
N SER A 108 -34.36 20.99 17.47
CA SER A 108 -33.87 21.42 16.14
C SER A 108 -32.40 21.85 16.23
N GLU A 109 -31.46 21.13 15.62
CA GLU A 109 -30.26 21.76 15.06
C GLU A 109 -29.73 20.96 13.87
N VAL A 110 -30.06 21.51 12.71
CA VAL A 110 -29.33 21.57 11.44
C VAL A 110 -27.89 21.04 11.48
N SER A 111 -27.65 20.02 10.64
CA SER A 111 -26.43 19.75 9.85
C SER A 111 -25.24 20.68 10.07
N LYS A 112 -24.16 20.14 10.68
CA LYS A 112 -22.79 20.62 10.46
C LYS A 112 -21.83 19.44 10.39
N THR A 113 -21.83 18.72 9.26
CA THR A 113 -20.62 18.04 8.79
C THR A 113 -19.53 19.09 8.58
N PRO A 114 -18.29 18.89 9.05
CA PRO A 114 -17.22 19.82 8.75
C PRO A 114 -16.92 19.74 7.26
N PHE A 115 -17.33 20.77 6.51
CA PHE A 115 -16.85 21.01 5.17
C PHE A 115 -15.33 21.20 5.27
N ILE A 116 -14.57 20.19 4.87
CA ILE A 116 -13.15 20.34 4.55
C ILE A 116 -13.09 21.33 3.39
N LEU A 117 -12.63 22.55 3.65
CA LEU A 117 -12.27 23.52 2.63
C LEU A 117 -11.15 22.92 1.78
N ARG A 118 -11.52 22.39 0.62
CA ARG A 118 -10.59 22.00 -0.44
C ARG A 118 -9.84 23.26 -0.85
N ARG A 119 -8.59 23.39 -0.38
CA ARG A 119 -7.64 24.36 -0.92
C ARG A 119 -7.46 24.00 -2.40
N LEU A 120 -8.05 24.80 -3.28
CA LEU A 120 -7.80 24.72 -4.72
C LEU A 120 -6.32 25.06 -4.92
N ALA A 121 -5.50 24.03 -5.07
CA ALA A 121 -4.17 24.16 -5.65
C ALA A 121 -4.30 24.54 -7.13
N PRO A 122 -3.28 25.17 -7.74
CA PRO A 122 -3.31 25.58 -9.13
C PRO A 122 -3.64 24.39 -10.05
N ASP A 123 -4.53 24.63 -11.02
CA ASP A 123 -5.25 23.66 -11.85
C ASP A 123 -4.38 22.94 -12.91
N ASP A 124 -3.04 22.96 -12.77
CA ASP A 124 -2.08 22.49 -13.78
C ASP A 124 -1.09 21.43 -13.26
N ALA A 125 -1.19 20.98 -12.00
CA ALA A 125 -0.43 19.80 -11.56
C ALA A 125 -1.22 18.53 -11.92
N PRO A 126 -0.64 17.56 -12.66
CA PRO A 126 -1.30 16.27 -12.86
C PRO A 126 -1.65 15.69 -11.49
N TYR A 127 -2.94 15.42 -11.25
CA TYR A 127 -3.36 14.81 -10.00
C TYR A 127 -2.62 13.49 -9.81
N PRO A 128 -2.02 13.22 -8.63
CA PRO A 128 -1.26 12.00 -8.41
C PRO A 128 -2.16 10.78 -8.66
N VAL A 129 -1.71 9.81 -9.47
CA VAL A 129 -2.52 8.63 -9.78
C VAL A 129 -2.14 7.52 -8.81
N ALA A 130 -3.10 7.10 -7.98
CA ALA A 130 -2.88 6.02 -7.02
C ALA A 130 -4.21 5.37 -6.62
N PHE A 131 -4.20 4.06 -6.42
CA PHE A 131 -5.34 3.33 -5.88
C PHE A 131 -4.91 2.23 -4.91
N TYR A 132 -5.82 1.89 -4.01
CA TYR A 132 -5.74 0.74 -3.12
C TYR A 132 -7.16 0.25 -2.83
N ALA A 133 -7.41 -1.01 -3.09
CA ALA A 133 -8.67 -1.68 -2.83
C ALA A 133 -8.45 -3.11 -2.31
N TYR A 134 -9.40 -3.63 -1.55
CA TYR A 134 -9.40 -5.01 -1.05
C TYR A 134 -10.78 -5.65 -1.11
N ILE A 135 -10.85 -6.98 -1.01
CA ILE A 135 -12.11 -7.73 -0.91
C ILE A 135 -12.63 -7.66 0.54
N SER A 136 -13.89 -7.29 0.74
CA SER A 136 -14.43 -6.99 2.08
C SER A 136 -14.54 -8.17 3.05
N HIS A 137 -14.60 -9.40 2.54
CA HIS A 137 -14.90 -10.61 3.31
C HIS A 137 -14.06 -11.82 2.85
N ASN A 138 -13.96 -12.84 3.71
CA ASN A 138 -13.43 -14.16 3.33
C ASN A 138 -14.36 -14.80 2.29
N PHE A 139 -13.81 -15.58 1.37
CA PHE A 139 -14.56 -16.13 0.24
C PHE A 139 -13.98 -17.46 -0.23
N GLY A 140 -14.80 -18.24 -0.95
CA GLY A 140 -14.39 -19.44 -1.65
C GLY A 140 -14.97 -19.45 -3.07
N GLY A 141 -14.85 -20.57 -3.77
CA GLY A 141 -15.52 -20.77 -5.06
C GLY A 141 -14.95 -19.91 -6.19
N VAL A 142 -13.62 -19.78 -6.24
CA VAL A 142 -12.93 -19.09 -7.34
C VAL A 142 -12.96 -19.96 -8.59
N GLY A 143 -13.59 -19.47 -9.66
CA GLY A 143 -13.61 -20.14 -10.97
C GLY A 143 -12.31 -19.94 -11.75
N THR A 144 -12.16 -20.69 -12.84
CA THR A 144 -11.08 -20.53 -13.81
C THR A 144 -11.17 -19.19 -14.53
N HIS A 145 -10.04 -18.49 -14.71
CA HIS A 145 -9.99 -17.16 -15.36
C HIS A 145 -10.95 -16.13 -14.75
N GLN A 146 -11.20 -16.22 -13.44
CA GLN A 146 -12.05 -15.29 -12.72
C GLN A 146 -11.29 -14.01 -12.42
N VAL A 147 -11.84 -12.86 -12.85
CA VAL A 147 -11.33 -11.54 -12.46
C VAL A 147 -11.69 -11.26 -11.01
N PHE A 148 -10.73 -10.80 -10.22
CA PHE A 148 -10.96 -10.46 -8.82
C PHE A 148 -11.55 -9.05 -8.67
N LEU A 149 -12.70 -8.95 -8.00
CA LEU A 149 -13.39 -7.69 -7.75
C LEU A 149 -13.08 -7.20 -6.32
N TYR A 150 -12.16 -6.25 -6.19
CA TYR A 150 -11.86 -5.63 -4.90
C TYR A 150 -12.93 -4.56 -4.61
N ASP A 151 -13.92 -4.92 -3.81
CA ASP A 151 -15.16 -4.16 -3.58
C ASP A 151 -14.98 -2.94 -2.66
N THR A 152 -13.93 -2.94 -1.84
CA THR A 152 -13.67 -1.94 -0.82
C THR A 152 -12.53 -1.04 -1.26
N ILE A 153 -12.87 0.16 -1.69
CA ILE A 153 -11.91 1.17 -2.17
C ILE A 153 -11.48 2.04 -0.99
N VAL A 154 -10.16 2.10 -0.75
CA VAL A 154 -9.55 2.98 0.27
C VAL A 154 -9.02 4.26 -0.38
N THR A 155 -8.28 4.11 -1.47
CA THR A 155 -7.72 5.22 -2.25
C THR A 155 -8.04 5.00 -3.72
N ASN A 156 -8.41 6.07 -4.43
CA ASN A 156 -8.62 6.03 -5.88
C ASN A 156 -8.38 7.41 -6.52
N GLN A 157 -7.23 8.01 -6.22
CA GLN A 157 -6.85 9.29 -6.80
C GLN A 157 -6.55 9.11 -8.29
N GLY A 158 -7.12 10.00 -9.12
CA GLY A 158 -7.12 9.84 -10.58
C GLY A 158 -8.26 8.95 -11.10
N ASN A 159 -9.08 8.36 -10.21
CA ASN A 159 -10.26 7.55 -10.54
C ASN A 159 -9.98 6.40 -11.55
N GLY A 160 -8.78 5.82 -11.53
CA GLY A 160 -8.38 4.77 -12.47
C GLY A 160 -8.95 3.40 -12.11
N TYR A 161 -9.20 3.10 -10.84
CA TYR A 161 -9.71 1.79 -10.41
C TYR A 161 -11.24 1.73 -10.39
N SER A 162 -11.81 0.62 -10.86
CA SER A 162 -13.25 0.33 -10.82
C SER A 162 -13.56 -0.96 -10.07
N LYS A 163 -14.29 -0.86 -8.96
CA LYS A 163 -14.77 -2.02 -8.19
C LYS A 163 -15.75 -2.93 -8.95
N HIS A 164 -16.37 -2.42 -10.02
CA HIS A 164 -17.33 -3.18 -10.81
C HIS A 164 -16.65 -4.09 -11.84
N THR A 165 -15.41 -3.78 -12.21
CA THR A 165 -14.63 -4.55 -13.18
C THR A 165 -13.38 -5.20 -12.57
N GLY A 166 -12.97 -4.79 -11.36
CA GLY A 166 -11.72 -5.25 -10.74
C GLY A 166 -10.47 -4.69 -11.41
N ALA A 167 -10.63 -3.72 -12.30
CA ALA A 167 -9.58 -3.25 -13.18
C ALA A 167 -9.17 -1.81 -12.88
N PHE A 168 -7.87 -1.55 -13.01
CA PHE A 168 -7.29 -0.23 -13.12
C PHE A 168 -7.16 0.16 -14.59
N THR A 169 -7.60 1.37 -14.95
CA THR A 169 -7.41 1.97 -16.26
C THR A 169 -6.48 3.17 -16.12
N ALA A 170 -5.36 3.18 -16.83
CA ALA A 170 -4.38 4.25 -16.76
C ALA A 170 -4.98 5.57 -17.29
N PRO A 171 -5.07 6.64 -16.48
CA PRO A 171 -5.63 7.92 -16.92
C PRO A 171 -4.66 8.70 -17.82
N SER A 172 -3.36 8.38 -17.78
CA SER A 172 -2.30 9.03 -18.53
C SER A 172 -1.19 8.03 -18.87
N PRO A 173 -0.34 8.31 -19.87
CA PRO A 173 0.87 7.54 -20.08
C PRO A 173 1.85 7.69 -18.91
N GLY A 174 2.60 6.64 -18.61
CA GLY A 174 3.62 6.70 -17.56
C GLY A 174 4.12 5.33 -17.11
N VAL A 175 5.02 5.36 -16.13
CA VAL A 175 5.50 4.19 -15.41
C VAL A 175 4.65 4.00 -14.16
N TYR A 176 4.06 2.81 -14.02
CA TYR A 176 3.18 2.47 -12.90
C TYR A 176 3.73 1.28 -12.13
N ALA A 177 3.65 1.35 -10.80
CA ALA A 177 3.89 0.20 -9.93
C ALA A 177 2.55 -0.41 -9.50
N PHE A 178 2.49 -1.74 -9.45
CA PHE A 178 1.36 -2.51 -8.98
C PHE A 178 1.78 -3.51 -7.92
N CYS A 179 0.96 -3.66 -6.89
CA CYS A 179 1.12 -4.65 -5.84
C CYS A 179 -0.22 -5.36 -5.61
N TYR A 180 -0.20 -6.69 -5.59
CA TYR A 180 -1.39 -7.52 -5.42
C TYR A 180 -1.09 -8.68 -4.48
N THR A 181 -2.00 -8.93 -3.54
CA THR A 181 -1.84 -9.91 -2.47
C THR A 181 -2.99 -10.89 -2.47
N ALA A 182 -2.66 -12.16 -2.31
CA ALA A 182 -3.57 -13.27 -2.14
C ALA A 182 -3.28 -13.95 -0.79
N PHE A 183 -4.32 -14.42 -0.10
CA PHE A 183 -4.27 -15.01 1.23
C PHE A 183 -5.19 -16.23 1.32
N ALA A 184 -4.60 -17.43 1.36
CA ALA A 184 -5.28 -18.71 1.55
C ALA A 184 -5.31 -19.11 3.02
N SER A 185 -6.30 -19.93 3.36
CA SER A 185 -6.37 -20.60 4.64
C SER A 185 -6.89 -22.03 4.50
N GLY A 186 -6.35 -22.92 5.33
CA GLY A 186 -6.92 -24.24 5.58
C GLY A 186 -8.14 -24.22 6.51
N GLU A 187 -8.64 -23.05 6.93
CA GLU A 187 -9.94 -22.91 7.59
C GLU A 187 -11.05 -22.71 6.56
N HIS A 188 -12.08 -23.52 6.67
CA HIS A 188 -13.20 -23.60 5.73
C HIS A 188 -14.20 -22.44 5.82
N VAL A 189 -14.59 -21.90 4.67
CA VAL A 189 -15.61 -20.85 4.52
C VAL A 189 -16.74 -21.30 3.60
N ALA A 190 -17.89 -20.62 3.68
CA ALA A 190 -19.05 -20.97 2.87
C ALA A 190 -18.78 -20.79 1.36
N GLY A 191 -19.15 -21.80 0.57
CA GLY A 191 -19.07 -21.76 -0.89
C GLY A 191 -17.74 -22.20 -1.49
N GLU A 192 -16.81 -22.72 -0.67
CA GLU A 192 -15.57 -23.32 -1.15
C GLU A 192 -15.78 -24.66 -1.88
N THR A 193 -14.77 -25.06 -2.64
CA THR A 193 -14.64 -26.37 -3.28
C THR A 193 -13.23 -26.89 -3.05
N GLY A 194 -13.06 -28.12 -2.57
CA GLY A 194 -11.73 -28.64 -2.18
C GLY A 194 -11.52 -28.58 -0.67
N GLN A 195 -10.33 -29.00 -0.22
CA GLN A 195 -10.02 -29.07 1.23
C GLN A 195 -9.12 -27.94 1.71
N TYR A 196 -8.17 -27.51 0.89
CA TYR A 196 -7.18 -26.52 1.27
C TYR A 196 -7.12 -25.39 0.24
N GLY A 197 -6.65 -24.23 0.69
CA GLY A 197 -6.66 -22.98 -0.06
C GLY A 197 -5.56 -22.97 -1.11
N GLU A 198 -5.93 -23.08 -2.38
CA GLU A 198 -4.98 -23.15 -3.50
C GLU A 198 -5.46 -22.28 -4.66
N VAL A 199 -4.66 -21.31 -5.12
CA VAL A 199 -4.95 -20.59 -6.37
C VAL A 199 -3.72 -19.87 -6.93
N GLY A 200 -3.55 -19.97 -8.25
CA GLY A 200 -2.66 -19.08 -9.01
C GLY A 200 -3.36 -17.77 -9.37
N VAL A 201 -2.72 -16.62 -9.11
CA VAL A 201 -3.23 -15.29 -9.46
C VAL A 201 -2.26 -14.59 -10.39
N GLN A 202 -2.74 -14.19 -11.58
CA GLN A 202 -1.96 -13.47 -12.57
C GLN A 202 -2.28 -11.97 -12.56
N LEU A 203 -1.26 -11.17 -12.84
CA LEU A 203 -1.41 -9.78 -13.25
C LEU A 203 -1.43 -9.70 -14.77
N LEU A 204 -2.46 -9.06 -15.31
CA LEU A 204 -2.66 -8.90 -16.74
C LEU A 204 -2.62 -7.42 -17.12
N HIS A 205 -1.97 -7.09 -18.24
CA HIS A 205 -2.00 -5.77 -18.90
C HIS A 205 -2.57 -5.94 -20.30
N ASN A 206 -3.74 -5.34 -20.56
CA ASN A 206 -4.49 -5.52 -21.80
C ASN A 206 -4.67 -7.00 -22.20
N GLY A 207 -4.88 -7.86 -21.20
CA GLY A 207 -5.01 -9.32 -21.38
C GLY A 207 -3.69 -10.08 -21.54
N ALA A 208 -2.54 -9.40 -21.64
CA ALA A 208 -1.23 -10.04 -21.69
C ALA A 208 -0.68 -10.29 -20.27
N TYR A 209 -0.16 -11.49 -20.04
CA TYR A 209 0.50 -11.88 -18.80
C TYR A 209 1.70 -10.98 -18.45
N LYS A 210 1.78 -10.52 -17.18
CA LYS A 210 2.87 -9.69 -16.65
C LYS A 210 3.49 -10.20 -15.35
N GLY A 211 2.81 -11.08 -14.64
CA GLY A 211 3.31 -11.66 -13.40
C GLY A 211 2.32 -12.65 -12.82
N SER A 212 2.80 -13.48 -11.90
CA SER A 212 1.97 -14.43 -11.18
C SER A 212 2.42 -14.52 -9.74
N ILE A 213 1.47 -14.82 -8.87
CA ILE A 213 1.69 -15.42 -7.57
C ILE A 213 0.92 -16.73 -7.50
N TYR A 214 1.28 -17.55 -6.54
CA TYR A 214 0.60 -18.78 -6.20
C TYR A 214 0.60 -18.88 -4.68
N ILE A 215 -0.53 -19.33 -4.13
CA ILE A 215 -0.72 -19.60 -2.71
C ILE A 215 -1.25 -21.01 -2.57
N ASP A 216 -0.81 -21.70 -1.52
CA ASP A 216 -1.10 -23.09 -1.29
C ASP A 216 -1.10 -23.40 0.21
N THR A 217 -2.13 -24.07 0.69
CA THR A 217 -2.16 -24.64 2.03
C THR A 217 -2.37 -26.15 1.94
N GLU A 218 -1.84 -26.90 2.88
CA GLU A 218 -1.81 -28.38 2.84
C GLU A 218 -2.39 -29.01 4.11
N SER A 219 -2.80 -28.18 5.07
CA SER A 219 -3.32 -28.64 6.35
C SER A 219 -4.33 -27.69 6.98
N ASN A 220 -5.13 -28.22 7.91
CA ASN A 220 -6.09 -27.42 8.67
C ASN A 220 -5.36 -26.35 9.49
N TYR A 221 -5.93 -25.15 9.54
CA TYR A 221 -5.37 -23.98 10.25
C TYR A 221 -4.01 -23.51 9.73
N GLU A 222 -3.59 -23.97 8.55
CA GLU A 222 -2.48 -23.37 7.82
C GLU A 222 -2.94 -22.10 7.11
N GLU A 223 -2.04 -21.14 7.01
CA GLU A 223 -2.25 -19.85 6.39
C GLU A 223 -1.09 -19.59 5.44
N ASP A 224 -1.38 -19.23 4.19
CA ASP A 224 -0.37 -18.85 3.21
C ASP A 224 -0.75 -17.54 2.53
N MET A 225 0.23 -16.67 2.35
CA MET A 225 0.04 -15.36 1.74
C MET A 225 1.17 -15.08 0.76
N SER A 226 0.79 -14.72 -0.46
CA SER A 226 1.73 -14.33 -1.50
C SER A 226 1.42 -12.94 -2.00
N THR A 227 2.46 -12.18 -2.31
CA THR A 227 2.35 -10.80 -2.81
C THR A 227 3.21 -10.65 -4.06
N GLY A 228 2.57 -10.21 -5.14
CA GLY A 228 3.22 -9.90 -6.40
C GLY A 228 3.46 -8.40 -6.52
N PHE A 229 4.57 -8.05 -7.17
CA PHE A 229 4.91 -6.67 -7.49
C PHE A 229 5.36 -6.58 -8.94
N ALA A 230 4.89 -5.56 -9.67
CA ALA A 230 5.30 -5.32 -11.04
C ALA A 230 5.37 -3.83 -11.35
N ILE A 231 6.31 -3.45 -12.22
CA ILE A 231 6.40 -2.11 -12.79
C ILE A 231 6.09 -2.22 -14.28
N LEU A 232 5.14 -1.42 -14.76
CA LEU A 232 4.65 -1.45 -16.13
C LEU A 232 4.71 -0.05 -16.74
N MET A 233 5.11 0.02 -18.02
CA MET A 233 4.89 1.21 -18.83
C MET A 233 3.51 1.13 -19.46
N LEU A 234 2.65 2.11 -19.18
CA LEU A 234 1.28 2.16 -19.64
C LEU A 234 1.04 3.37 -20.54
N GLN A 235 0.11 3.23 -21.47
CA GLN A 235 -0.51 4.33 -22.20
C GLN A 235 -1.85 4.70 -21.55
N ALA A 236 -2.34 5.92 -21.83
CA ALA A 236 -3.69 6.30 -21.43
C ALA A 236 -4.72 5.32 -22.00
N GLY A 237 -5.59 4.79 -21.15
CA GLY A 237 -6.60 3.79 -21.51
C GLY A 237 -6.14 2.33 -21.37
N ASP A 238 -4.86 2.06 -21.09
CA ASP A 238 -4.41 0.71 -20.80
C ASP A 238 -5.04 0.17 -19.52
N VAL A 239 -5.37 -1.12 -19.53
CA VAL A 239 -6.09 -1.81 -18.46
C VAL A 239 -5.17 -2.81 -17.77
N VAL A 240 -5.15 -2.77 -16.43
CA VAL A 240 -4.45 -3.72 -15.57
C VAL A 240 -5.41 -4.33 -14.57
N LEU A 241 -5.41 -5.66 -14.45
CA LEU A 241 -6.27 -6.40 -13.51
C LEU A 241 -5.61 -7.69 -13.05
N THR A 242 -6.17 -8.30 -12.01
CA THR A 242 -5.78 -9.63 -11.54
C THR A 242 -6.84 -10.68 -11.86
N MET A 243 -6.39 -11.89 -12.16
CA MET A 243 -7.26 -12.99 -12.58
C MET A 243 -6.70 -14.33 -12.08
N SER A 244 -7.57 -15.28 -11.73
CA SER A 244 -7.14 -16.65 -11.42
C SER A 244 -6.64 -17.37 -12.67
N VAL A 245 -5.61 -18.21 -12.52
CA VAL A 245 -5.15 -19.11 -13.60
C VAL A 245 -6.18 -20.22 -13.79
N ASP A 246 -6.41 -20.96 -12.72
CA ASP A 246 -7.30 -22.11 -12.66
C ASP A 246 -8.43 -21.89 -11.65
N ALA A 247 -9.34 -22.86 -11.54
CA ALA A 247 -10.31 -22.82 -10.45
C ALA A 247 -9.56 -22.99 -9.13
N GLY A 248 -9.83 -22.10 -8.18
CA GLY A 248 -9.22 -22.17 -6.85
C GLY A 248 -9.87 -23.26 -6.00
N GLN A 249 -9.08 -23.82 -5.10
CA GLN A 249 -9.55 -24.77 -4.09
C GLN A 249 -9.62 -24.13 -2.70
N GLY A 250 -10.51 -24.67 -1.87
CA GLY A 250 -10.66 -24.28 -0.47
C GLY A 250 -11.03 -22.82 -0.27
N SER A 251 -10.41 -22.24 0.75
CA SER A 251 -10.82 -20.97 1.34
C SER A 251 -9.77 -19.88 1.22
N PHE A 252 -10.27 -18.67 0.96
CA PHE A 252 -9.47 -17.46 0.85
C PHE A 252 -9.91 -16.45 1.89
N GLN A 253 -8.94 -15.82 2.55
CA GLN A 253 -9.18 -14.88 3.62
C GLN A 253 -8.97 -13.43 3.20
N SER A 254 -9.83 -12.56 3.72
CA SER A 254 -9.63 -11.11 3.65
C SER A 254 -10.26 -10.46 4.88
N ASN A 255 -9.46 -10.35 5.94
CA ASN A 255 -9.88 -9.88 7.26
C ASN A 255 -8.77 -9.07 7.94
N TYR A 256 -8.72 -9.06 9.27
CA TYR A 256 -7.78 -8.24 10.02
C TYR A 256 -6.35 -8.81 10.05
N TYR A 257 -6.17 -10.11 9.79
CA TYR A 257 -4.85 -10.75 9.69
C TYR A 257 -4.16 -10.45 8.36
N GLY A 258 -4.95 -10.37 7.29
CA GLY A 258 -4.46 -10.10 5.95
C GLY A 258 -5.62 -9.76 5.01
N ARG A 259 -5.34 -8.94 4.00
CA ARG A 259 -6.33 -8.53 3.00
C ARG A 259 -5.95 -9.05 1.62
N TRP A 260 -6.93 -9.67 0.96
CA TRP A 260 -6.86 -9.89 -0.48
C TRP A 260 -6.97 -8.53 -1.18
N SER A 261 -5.87 -8.05 -1.74
CA SER A 261 -5.76 -6.64 -2.10
C SER A 261 -5.07 -6.38 -3.42
N PHE A 262 -5.36 -5.21 -4.00
CA PHE A 262 -4.74 -4.70 -5.20
C PHE A 262 -4.52 -3.20 -5.08
N SER A 263 -3.32 -2.77 -5.43
CA SER A 263 -2.89 -1.38 -5.36
C SER A 263 -1.96 -1.04 -6.51
N GLY A 264 -1.86 0.25 -6.78
CA GLY A 264 -0.88 0.76 -7.70
C GLY A 264 -0.81 2.28 -7.71
N PHE A 265 0.29 2.81 -8.24
CA PHE A 265 0.51 4.24 -8.35
C PHE A 265 1.44 4.57 -9.54
N GLN A 266 1.29 5.78 -10.08
CA GLN A 266 2.19 6.30 -11.10
C GLN A 266 3.49 6.79 -10.45
N ILE A 267 4.61 6.37 -11.01
CA ILE A 267 5.97 6.77 -10.61
C ILE A 267 6.40 8.02 -11.38
N SER A 268 6.20 8.04 -12.70
CA SER A 268 6.61 9.12 -13.60
C SER A 268 5.78 9.12 -14.87
#